data_AF-A0A3G2IAS8-F1
#
_entry.id   AF-A0A3G2IAS8-F1
#
_cell.length_a   1.000
_cell.length_b   1.000
_cell.length_c   1.000
_cell.angle_alpha   90.00
_cell.angle_beta   90.00
_cell.angle_gamma   90.00
#
_symmetry.space_group_name_H-M   'P 1'
#
loop_
_entity.id
_entity.type
_entity.pdbx_description
1 polymer ?
#
loop_
_entity_poly.entity_id
_entity_poly.type
_entity_poly.pdbx_seq_one_letter_code
_entity_poly.pdbx_strand_id
1 'polypeptide(L)'
;MRIVGTNDVFPGGAALCRIDKKRKRFEICMVENFLKTHTTALSQKVWLSTLFFAHTMARATRHEDIHIMNPKQRYVRLYQKYGFFEDATCSPHLNASLDDIEEAIARAMKGMQ
;
A
#
# COMPACT_ATOMS: atom_id res chain seq x y z
N MET A 1 -6.26 -2.62 -20.64
CA MET A 1 -6.39 -1.18 -20.31
C MET A 1 -5.15 -0.49 -20.86
N ARG A 2 -5.29 0.28 -21.94
CA ARG A 2 -4.18 1.11 -22.46
C ARG A 2 -4.39 2.50 -21.86
N ILE A 3 -3.37 3.07 -21.23
CA ILE A 3 -3.43 4.46 -20.80
C ILE A 3 -3.27 5.29 -22.08
N VAL A 4 -4.39 5.79 -22.61
CA VAL A 4 -4.41 6.59 -23.85
C VAL A 4 -4.12 8.03 -23.47
N GLY A 5 -3.07 8.63 -24.04
CA GLY A 5 -2.83 10.09 -23.97
C GLY A 5 -1.49 10.57 -23.42
N THR A 6 -0.53 9.69 -23.12
CA THR A 6 0.81 10.10 -22.67
C THR A 6 1.85 9.65 -23.69
N ASN A 7 2.63 10.60 -24.25
CA ASN A 7 3.83 10.33 -25.04
C ASN A 7 4.77 9.41 -24.25
N ASP A 8 4.74 8.09 -24.43
CA ASP A 8 5.61 7.07 -23.82
C ASP A 8 6.23 7.43 -22.45
N VAL A 9 5.42 7.98 -21.52
CA VAL A 9 5.91 8.36 -20.20
C VAL A 9 5.92 7.10 -19.36
N PHE A 10 7.12 6.66 -19.00
CA PHE A 10 7.33 5.52 -18.10
C PHE A 10 6.53 5.72 -16.80
N PRO A 11 5.83 4.69 -16.28
CA PRO A 11 5.01 4.83 -15.09
C PRO A 11 5.84 5.30 -13.89
N GLY A 12 5.26 6.17 -13.05
CA GLY A 12 5.96 6.73 -11.89
C GLY A 12 6.25 5.71 -10.78
N GLY A 13 5.47 4.63 -10.72
CA GLY A 13 5.61 3.55 -9.75
C GLY A 13 4.62 2.42 -10.04
N ALA A 14 4.74 1.33 -9.27
CA ALA A 14 3.85 0.19 -9.34
C ALA A 14 3.66 -0.43 -7.96
N ALA A 15 2.50 -1.05 -7.75
CA ALA A 15 2.24 -1.93 -6.63
C ALA A 15 1.71 -3.27 -7.13
N LEU A 16 2.20 -4.36 -6.54
CA LEU A 16 1.70 -5.70 -6.78
C LEU A 16 0.86 -6.11 -5.59
N CYS A 17 -0.42 -6.38 -5.83
CA CYS A 17 -1.34 -6.86 -4.81
C CYS A 17 -1.90 -8.23 -5.20
N ARG A 18 -2.28 -9.03 -4.20
CA ARG A 18 -2.87 -10.36 -4.38
C ARG A 18 -4.07 -10.52 -3.45
N ILE A 19 -5.12 -11.14 -3.95
CA ILE A 19 -6.23 -11.62 -3.13
C ILE A 19 -6.00 -13.12 -2.88
N ASP A 20 -5.62 -13.47 -1.65
CA ASP A 20 -5.52 -14.86 -1.22
C ASP A 20 -6.86 -15.31 -0.65
N LYS A 21 -7.68 -15.92 -1.51
CA LYS A 21 -9.00 -16.46 -1.12
C LYS A 21 -8.91 -17.59 -0.10
N LYS A 22 -7.81 -18.35 -0.08
CA LYS A 22 -7.65 -19.50 0.83
C LYS A 22 -7.41 -19.02 2.25
N ARG A 23 -6.57 -17.99 2.41
CA ARG A 23 -6.28 -17.37 3.72
C ARG A 23 -7.22 -16.23 4.09
N LYS A 24 -8.11 -15.82 3.17
CA LYS A 24 -8.95 -14.63 3.28
C LYS A 24 -8.11 -13.39 3.57
N ARG A 25 -7.12 -13.11 2.70
CA ARG A 25 -6.20 -11.98 2.85
C ARG A 25 -6.18 -11.10 1.61
N PHE A 26 -6.17 -9.79 1.81
CA PHE A 26 -5.70 -8.86 0.82
C PHE A 26 -4.23 -8.55 1.09
N GLU A 27 -3.35 -8.82 0.13
CA GLU A 27 -1.91 -8.75 0.31
C GLU A 27 -1.29 -7.71 -0.61
N ILE A 28 -0.45 -6.84 -0.06
CA ILE A 28 0.49 -6.00 -0.77
C ILE A 28 1.82 -6.76 -0.81
N CYS A 29 2.18 -7.25 -1.99
CA CYS A 29 3.38 -8.05 -2.18
C CYS A 29 4.61 -7.21 -2.52
N MET A 30 4.42 -6.05 -3.16
CA MET A 30 5.50 -5.16 -3.56
C MET A 30 4.96 -3.75 -3.81
N VAL A 31 5.77 -2.74 -3.50
CA VAL A 31 5.58 -1.36 -3.93
C VAL A 31 6.92 -0.84 -4.44
N GLU A 32 6.95 -0.29 -5.64
CA GLU A 32 8.14 0.26 -6.26
C GLU A 32 7.87 1.68 -6.80
N ASN A 33 8.82 2.58 -6.57
CA ASN A 33 8.78 3.93 -7.09
C ASN A 33 9.91 4.07 -8.10
N PHE A 34 9.56 4.03 -9.38
CA PHE A 34 10.52 4.05 -10.47
C PHE A 34 11.19 5.41 -10.65
N LEU A 35 10.56 6.48 -10.17
CA LEU A 35 11.07 7.86 -10.25
C LEU A 35 11.67 8.33 -8.93
N LYS A 36 12.16 7.43 -8.07
CA LYS A 36 12.69 7.76 -6.73
C LYS A 36 13.80 8.82 -6.72
N THR A 37 14.52 9.01 -7.83
CA THR A 37 15.61 9.99 -7.98
C THR A 37 15.13 11.35 -8.47
N HIS A 38 13.85 11.48 -8.83
CA HIS A 38 13.26 12.70 -9.36
C HIS A 38 12.15 13.18 -8.41
N THR A 39 12.15 14.47 -8.07
CA THR A 39 11.01 15.07 -7.40
C THR A 39 9.89 15.25 -8.43
N THR A 40 8.79 14.52 -8.24
CA THR A 40 7.61 14.58 -9.09
C THR A 40 6.39 14.85 -8.22
N ALA A 41 5.27 15.19 -8.85
CA ALA A 41 3.99 15.30 -8.16
C ALA A 41 3.57 13.99 -7.45
N LEU A 42 4.18 12.85 -7.80
CA LEU A 42 3.95 11.53 -7.21
C LEU A 42 4.98 11.13 -6.15
N SER A 43 6.03 11.93 -5.91
CA SER A 43 7.00 11.66 -4.86
C SER A 43 6.28 11.56 -3.52
N GLN A 44 6.49 10.45 -2.80
CA GLN A 44 5.77 10.05 -1.58
C GLN A 44 4.30 9.65 -1.76
N LYS A 45 3.66 9.94 -2.89
CA LYS A 45 2.25 9.59 -3.15
C LYS A 45 2.05 8.17 -3.67
N VAL A 46 3.10 7.49 -4.18
CA VAL A 46 3.00 6.09 -4.64
C VAL A 46 2.51 5.18 -3.50
N TRP A 47 3.07 5.33 -2.30
CA TRP A 47 2.65 4.56 -1.13
C TRP A 47 1.21 4.87 -0.73
N LEU A 48 0.86 6.15 -0.60
CA LEU A 48 -0.49 6.57 -0.19
C LEU A 48 -1.54 6.12 -1.21
N SER A 49 -1.26 6.24 -2.51
CA SER A 49 -2.14 5.76 -3.59
C SER A 49 -2.30 4.24 -3.53
N THR A 50 -1.24 3.51 -3.19
CA THR A 50 -1.29 2.06 -2.98
C THR A 50 -2.20 1.71 -1.80
N LEU A 51 -2.11 2.46 -0.69
CA LEU A 51 -2.97 2.24 0.47
C LEU A 51 -4.44 2.53 0.19
N PHE A 52 -4.74 3.62 -0.52
CA PHE A 52 -6.12 3.89 -0.97
C PHE A 52 -6.67 2.74 -1.80
N PHE A 53 -5.91 2.30 -2.80
CA PHE A 53 -6.30 1.18 -3.63
C PHE A 53 -6.50 -0.11 -2.81
N ALA A 54 -5.54 -0.44 -1.95
CA ALA A 54 -5.60 -1.63 -1.11
C ALA A 54 -6.84 -1.61 -0.21
N HIS A 55 -7.10 -0.48 0.47
CA HIS A 55 -8.26 -0.29 1.33
C HIS A 55 -9.58 -0.46 0.56
N THR A 56 -9.73 0.22 -0.59
CA THR A 56 -10.92 0.11 -1.42
C THR A 56 -11.13 -1.32 -1.92
N MET A 57 -10.08 -1.99 -2.37
CA MET A 57 -10.16 -3.35 -2.88
C MET A 57 -10.45 -4.38 -1.78
N ALA A 58 -9.81 -4.27 -0.63
CA ALA A 58 -10.07 -5.12 0.53
C ALA A 58 -11.54 -5.00 0.97
N ARG A 59 -12.07 -3.78 1.10
CA ARG A 59 -13.50 -3.54 1.37
C ARG A 59 -14.40 -4.16 0.31
N ALA A 60 -14.13 -3.88 -0.98
CA ALA A 60 -14.94 -4.40 -2.09
C ALA A 60 -14.95 -5.94 -2.16
N THR A 61 -13.89 -6.57 -1.67
CA THR A 61 -13.72 -8.03 -1.68
C THR A 61 -13.99 -8.68 -0.33
N ARG A 62 -14.52 -7.92 0.65
CA ARG A 62 -14.89 -8.37 2.01
C ARG A 62 -13.71 -8.96 2.79
N HIS A 63 -12.55 -8.33 2.69
CA HIS A 63 -11.39 -8.60 3.54
C HIS A 63 -11.33 -7.55 4.64
N GLU A 64 -11.08 -7.98 5.88
CA GLU A 64 -11.05 -7.10 7.07
C GLU A 64 -9.66 -6.52 7.34
N ASP A 65 -8.63 -7.17 6.80
CA ASP A 65 -7.24 -6.81 7.00
C ASP A 65 -6.49 -6.70 5.67
N ILE A 66 -5.45 -5.87 5.69
CA ILE A 66 -4.45 -5.76 4.64
C ILE A 66 -3.12 -6.24 5.18
N HIS A 67 -2.43 -7.07 4.39
CA HIS A 67 -1.15 -7.64 4.76
C HIS A 67 -0.03 -7.13 3.88
N ILE A 68 1.13 -6.80 4.46
CA ILE A 68 2.35 -6.51 3.73
C ILE A 68 3.24 -7.74 3.78
N MET A 69 3.54 -8.31 2.62
CA MET A 69 4.36 -9.52 2.52
C MET A 69 5.84 -9.17 2.42
N ASN A 70 6.69 -9.90 3.14
CA ASN A 70 8.15 -9.74 3.11
C ASN A 70 8.60 -8.27 3.26
N PRO A 71 8.15 -7.56 4.32
CA PRO A 71 8.49 -6.15 4.51
C PRO A 71 10.01 -5.98 4.60
N LYS A 72 10.58 -5.08 3.77
CA LYS A 72 12.00 -4.72 3.92
C LYS A 72 12.17 -3.93 5.21
N GLN A 73 13.16 -4.31 6.03
CA GLN A 73 13.39 -3.72 7.36
C GLN A 73 13.38 -2.19 7.39
N ARG A 74 13.99 -1.55 6.38
CA ARG A 74 14.06 -0.09 6.26
C ARG A 74 12.70 0.61 6.10
N TYR A 75 11.66 -0.11 5.69
CA TYR A 75 10.29 0.41 5.50
C TYR A 75 9.33 0.02 6.62
N VAL A 76 9.74 -0.81 7.58
CA VAL A 76 8.85 -1.25 8.68
C VAL A 76 8.30 -0.06 9.46
N ARG A 77 9.16 0.90 9.82
CA ARG A 77 8.71 2.14 10.50
C ARG A 77 7.74 2.98 9.67
N LEU A 78 7.87 2.94 8.35
CA LEU A 78 6.90 3.61 7.47
C LEU A 78 5.54 2.92 7.59
N TYR A 79 5.52 1.59 7.47
CA TYR A 79 4.29 0.80 7.56
C TYR A 79 3.59 0.95 8.92
N GLN A 80 4.35 0.95 10.02
CA GLN A 80 3.81 1.16 11.37
C GLN A 80 3.06 2.49 11.53
N LYS A 81 3.46 3.55 10.83
CA LYS A 81 2.71 4.83 10.83
C LYS A 81 1.30 4.70 10.23
N TYR A 82 1.07 3.66 9.43
CA TYR A 82 -0.19 3.35 8.79
C TYR A 82 -0.94 2.17 9.45
N GLY A 83 -0.63 1.88 10.71
CA GLY A 83 -1.34 0.87 11.49
C GLY A 83 -0.82 -0.56 11.31
N PHE A 84 0.22 -0.77 10.50
CA PHE A 84 0.77 -2.11 10.29
C PHE A 84 1.63 -2.57 11.47
N PHE A 85 1.33 -3.73 12.03
CA PHE A 85 2.10 -4.38 13.10
C PHE A 85 2.49 -5.80 12.72
N GLU A 86 3.42 -6.39 13.48
CA GLU A 86 3.83 -7.79 13.28
C GLU A 86 2.76 -8.72 13.86
N ASP A 87 2.23 -9.62 13.03
CA ASP A 87 1.37 -10.70 13.51
C ASP A 87 2.22 -11.69 14.31
N ALA A 88 1.85 -11.88 15.58
CA ALA A 88 2.55 -12.74 16.53
C ALA A 88 2.65 -14.22 16.10
N THR A 89 1.86 -14.65 15.10
CA THR A 89 1.71 -16.07 14.75
C THR A 89 2.47 -16.52 13.51
N CYS A 90 3.02 -15.62 12.68
CA CYS A 90 3.81 -16.02 11.49
C CYS A 90 4.62 -14.87 10.87
N SER A 91 5.95 -14.93 10.97
CA SER A 91 6.86 -14.09 10.17
C SER A 91 6.97 -14.62 8.73
N PRO A 92 7.09 -13.78 7.68
CA PRO A 92 7.39 -12.34 7.71
C PRO A 92 6.31 -11.53 6.98
N HIS A 93 5.24 -11.19 7.69
CA HIS A 93 4.25 -10.25 7.17
C HIS A 93 3.79 -9.29 8.26
N LEU A 94 3.39 -8.08 7.84
CA LEU A 94 2.70 -7.15 8.71
C LEU A 94 1.21 -7.18 8.38
N ASN A 95 0.36 -6.88 9.33
CA ASN A 95 -1.08 -6.73 9.14
C ASN A 95 -1.58 -5.41 9.72
N ALA A 96 -2.65 -4.88 9.14
CA ALA A 96 -3.40 -3.74 9.66
C ALA A 96 -4.88 -3.95 9.33
N SER A 97 -5.75 -3.58 10.26
CA SER A 97 -7.19 -3.58 10.01
C SER A 97 -7.55 -2.47 9.03
N LEU A 98 -8.71 -2.59 8.37
CA LEU A 98 -9.21 -1.51 7.52
C LEU A 98 -9.42 -0.21 8.28
N ASP A 99 -9.88 -0.28 9.53
CA ASP A 99 -10.15 0.90 10.36
C ASP A 99 -8.84 1.65 10.69
N ASP A 100 -7.77 0.92 11.04
CA ASP A 100 -6.46 1.52 11.31
C ASP A 100 -5.90 2.23 10.06
N ILE A 101 -6.10 1.62 8.88
CA ILE A 101 -5.67 2.18 7.61
C ILE A 101 -6.49 3.42 7.26
N GLU A 102 -7.81 3.39 7.44
CA GLU A 102 -8.71 4.52 7.18
C GLU A 102 -8.33 5.72 8.07
N GLU A 103 -8.10 5.48 9.37
CA GLU A 103 -7.64 6.53 10.29
C GLU A 103 -6.27 7.09 9.88
N ALA A 104 -5.32 6.22 9.53
CA ALA A 104 -3.99 6.64 9.13
C ALA A 104 -3.99 7.45 7.82
N ILE A 105 -4.81 7.06 6.84
CA ILE A 105 -5.03 7.81 5.60
C ILE A 105 -5.59 9.20 5.92
N ALA A 106 -6.60 9.29 6.79
CA ALA A 106 -7.19 10.56 7.19
C ALA A 106 -6.16 11.48 7.88
N ARG A 107 -5.32 10.93 8.77
CA ARG A 107 -4.22 11.68 9.39
C ARG A 107 -3.19 12.16 8.36
N ALA A 108 -2.80 11.31 7.41
CA ALA A 108 -1.85 11.66 6.36
C ALA A 108 -2.37 12.78 5.46
N MET A 109 -3.66 12.75 5.11
CA MET A 109 -4.30 13.81 4.32
C MET A 109 -4.31 15.16 5.04
N LYS A 110 -4.59 15.18 6.35
CA LYS A 110 -4.58 16.42 7.14
C LYS A 110 -3.18 17.06 7.21
N GLY A 111 -2.12 16.25 7.25
CA GLY A 111 -0.74 16.74 7.26
C GLY A 111 -0.21 17.20 5.89
N MET A 112 -1.01 17.06 4.83
CA MET A 112 -0.67 17.53 3.47
C MET A 112 -1.34 18.87 3.11
N GLN A 113 -2.14 19.44 4.02
CA GLN A 113 -2.71 20.79 3.94
C GLN A 113 -1.77 21.82 4.56
#